data_AF-A0A4R6YF17-F1
#
_entry.id   AF-A0A4R6YF17-F1
#
_cell.length_a   1.000
_cell.length_b   1.000
_cell.length_c   1.000
_cell.angle_alpha   90.00
_cell.angle_beta   90.00
_cell.angle_gamma   90.00
#
_symmetry.space_group_name_H-M   'P 1'
#
loop_
_entity.id
_entity.type
_entity.pdbx_description
1 polymer ?
#
loop_
_entity_poly.entity_id
_entity_poly.type
_entity_poly.pdbx_seq_one_letter_code
_entity_poly.pdbx_strand_id
1 'polypeptide(L)' 'MKPKMAQQISFYLCDHCAAVHIAFHRNGKIFAEAIPDDIAAVAEDLDRAIVESVERRLGPSPAAH' A
#
# COMPACT_ATOMS: atom_id res chain seq x y z
N MET A 1 -18.45 -7.29 4.21
CA MET A 1 -18.12 -5.84 4.27
C MET A 1 -17.42 -5.44 2.98
N LYS A 2 -17.79 -4.33 2.33
CA LYS A 2 -17.02 -3.83 1.18
C LYS A 2 -15.64 -3.33 1.68
N PRO A 3 -14.51 -3.74 1.07
CA PRO A 3 -13.20 -3.24 1.48
C PRO A 3 -13.16 -1.71 1.31
N LYS A 4 -12.74 -1.01 2.36
CA LYS A 4 -12.55 0.44 2.31
C LYS A 4 -11.19 0.71 1.65
N MET A 5 -11.21 0.96 0.34
CA MET A 5 -10.01 1.31 -0.41
C MET A 5 -9.44 2.66 0.07
N ALA A 6 -8.13 2.72 0.27
CA ALA A 6 -7.42 3.97 0.48
C ALA A 6 -7.38 4.79 -0.81
N GLN A 7 -7.51 6.11 -0.69
CA GLN A 7 -7.33 7.03 -1.82
C GLN A 7 -5.87 7.51 -1.92
N GLN A 8 -5.16 7.51 -0.80
CA GLN A 8 -3.76 7.90 -0.70
C GLN A 8 -3.09 7.06 0.38
N ILE A 9 -1.81 6.72 0.15
CA ILE A 9 -0.93 6.07 1.11
C ILE A 9 0.24 7.03 1.34
N SER A 10 0.70 7.18 2.57
CA SER A 10 1.81 8.07 2.92
C SER A 10 2.82 7.37 3.81
N PHE A 11 4.10 7.55 3.49
CA PHE A 11 5.24 7.06 4.24
C PHE A 11 5.94 8.26 4.86
N TYR A 12 6.09 8.29 6.18
CA TYR A 12 6.74 9.40 6.85
C TYR A 12 7.54 8.94 8.07
N LEU A 13 8.63 9.66 8.35
CA LEU A 13 9.42 9.46 9.56
C LEU A 13 8.78 10.26 10.69
N CYS A 14 8.47 9.59 11.80
CA CYS A 14 8.04 10.25 13.02
C CYS A 14 9.26 10.80 13.76
N ASP A 15 9.43 12.12 13.78
CA ASP A 15 10.58 12.78 14.41
C ASP A 15 10.72 12.46 15.91
N HIS A 16 9.61 12.18 16.59
CA HIS A 16 9.59 11.94 18.04
C HIS A 16 9.81 10.47 18.41
N CYS A 17 9.55 9.55 17.50
CA CYS A 17 9.55 8.12 17.76
C CYS A 17 10.55 7.32 16.90
N ALA A 18 11.32 8.02 16.05
CA ALA A 18 12.37 7.45 15.19
C ALA A 18 11.90 6.24 14.37
N ALA A 19 10.61 6.19 14.05
CA ALA A 19 9.95 5.09 13.37
C ALA A 19 9.32 5.57 12.07
N VAL A 20 9.28 4.69 11.06
CA VAL A 20 8.56 4.95 9.82
C VAL A 20 7.09 4.59 10.02
N HIS A 21 6.20 5.48 9.61
CA HIS A 21 4.75 5.29 9.63
C HIS A 21 4.23 5.11 8.21
N ILE A 22 3.29 4.18 8.06
CA ILE A 22 2.51 3.96 6.84
C ILE A 22 1.06 4.31 7.15
N ALA A 23 0.57 5.43 6.62
CA ALA A 23 -0.80 5.89 6.83
C ALA A 23 -1.65 5.73 5.57
N PHE A 24 -2.89 5.25 5.76
CA PHE A 24 -3.89 5.11 4.71
C PHE A 24 -4.94 6.20 4.87
N HIS A 25 -5.09 7.01 3.82
CA HIS A 25 -5.97 8.16 3.79
C HIS A 25 -7.22 7.90 2.96
N ARG A 26 -8.35 8.43 3.43
CA ARG A 26 -9.62 8.50 2.70
C ARG A 26 -10.33 9.80 3.07
N ASN A 27 -10.79 10.55 2.08
CA ASN A 27 -11.40 11.87 2.25
C ASN A 27 -10.51 12.82 3.07
N GLY A 28 -9.20 12.79 2.83
CA GLY A 28 -8.21 13.62 3.54
C GLY A 28 -7.94 13.22 4.99
N LYS A 29 -8.52 12.12 5.50
CA LYS A 29 -8.32 11.64 6.88
C LYS A 29 -7.64 10.29 6.90
N ILE A 30 -6.78 10.07 7.89
CA ILE A 30 -6.19 8.76 8.19
C ILE A 30 -7.31 7.86 8.74
N PHE A 31 -7.47 6.67 8.17
CA PHE A 31 -8.40 5.66 8.67
C PHE A 31 -7.72 4.36 9.12
N ALA A 32 -6.45 4.19 8.75
CA ALA A 32 -5.58 3.13 9.22
C ALA A 32 -4.13 3.62 9.20
N GLU A 33 -3.32 3.18 10.16
CA GLU A 33 -1.90 3.49 10.26
C GLU A 33 -1.17 2.25 10.80
N ALA A 34 0.04 2.02 10.30
CA ALA A 34 0.93 0.96 10.76
C ALA A 34 2.35 1.49 10.97
N ILE A 35 3.02 0.99 11.99
CA ILE A 35 4.45 1.15 12.22
C ILE A 35 5.09 -0.20 11.91
N PRO A 36 5.90 -0.33 10.84
CA PRO A 36 6.53 -1.61 10.52
C PRO A 36 7.62 -1.94 11.54
N ASP A 37 7.58 -3.16 12.09
CA ASP A 37 8.67 -3.68 12.91
C ASP A 37 9.90 -4.06 12.07
N ASP A 38 9.67 -4.44 10.80
CA ASP A 38 10.71 -4.76 9.81
C ASP A 38 10.40 -4.06 8.48
N ILE A 39 11.13 -2.99 8.20
CA ILE A 39 10.96 -2.17 6.99
C ILE A 39 11.41 -2.93 5.74
N ALA A 40 12.42 -3.80 5.84
CA ALA A 40 12.91 -4.56 4.69
C ALA A 40 11.88 -5.57 4.23
N ALA A 41 11.24 -6.28 5.17
CA ALA A 41 10.16 -7.21 4.87
C ALA A 41 8.95 -6.50 4.21
N VAL A 42 8.55 -5.33 4.72
CA VAL A 42 7.45 -4.56 4.13
C VAL A 42 7.77 -4.07 2.71
N ALA A 43 9.02 -3.66 2.45
CA ALA A 43 9.45 -3.26 1.13
C ALA A 43 9.39 -4.42 0.12
N GLU A 44 9.82 -5.61 0.53
CA GLU A 44 9.76 -6.82 -0.31
C GLU A 44 8.31 -7.21 -0.64
N ASP A 45 7.42 -7.20 0.36
CA ASP A 45 6.02 -7.55 0.16
C ASP A 45 5.28 -6.53 -0.73
N LEU A 46 5.62 -5.25 -0.60
CA LEU A 46 5.08 -4.21 -1.48
C LEU A 46 5.55 -4.39 -2.93
N ASP A 47 6.83 -4.69 -3.16
CA ASP A 47 7.37 -4.96 -4.50
C ASP A 47 6.65 -6.14 -5.16
N ARG A 48 6.48 -7.25 -4.42
CA ARG A 48 5.75 -8.45 -4.86
C ARG A 48 4.30 -8.12 -5.27
N ALA A 49 3.60 -7.34 -4.44
CA ALA A 49 2.23 -6.93 -4.73
C ALA A 49 2.12 -5.99 -5.95
N ILE A 50 3.12 -5.12 -6.15
CA ILE A 50 3.21 -4.26 -7.35
C ILE A 50 3.41 -5.12 -8.59
N VAL A 51 4.34 -6.07 -8.57
CA VAL A 51 4.58 -7.00 -9.68
C VAL A 51 3.29 -7.76 -10.03
N GLU A 52 2.63 -8.37 -9.05
CA GLU A 52 1.36 -9.08 -9.27
C GLU A 52 0.27 -8.14 -9.84
N SER A 53 0.18 -6.91 -9.33
CA SER A 53 -0.76 -5.92 -9.85
C SER A 53 -0.45 -5.53 -11.30
N VAL A 54 0.82 -5.39 -11.66
CA VAL A 54 1.25 -5.07 -13.03
C VAL A 54 0.95 -6.25 -13.95
N GLU A 55 1.28 -7.46 -13.54
CA GLU A 55 0.97 -8.69 -14.29
C GLU A 55 -0.54 -8.86 -14.52
N ARG A 56 -1.39 -8.57 -13.53
CA ARG A 56 -2.85 -8.59 -13.71
C ARG A 56 -3.37 -7.51 -14.63
N ARG A 57 -2.72 -6.34 -14.66
CA ARG A 57 -3.09 -5.22 -15.56
C ARG A 57 -2.62 -5.44 -17.00
N LEU A 58 -1.49 -6.11 -17.18
CA LEU A 58 -0.83 -6.36 -18.48
C LEU A 58 -1.07 -7.77 -19.02
N GLY A 59 -1.62 -8.68 -18.21
CA GLY A 59 -2.07 -10.00 -18.63
C GLY A 59 -3.11 -9.92 -19.74
N PRO A 60 -3.35 -11.02 -20.48
CA PRO A 60 -4.10 -10.99 -21.73
C PRO A 60 -5.45 -10.32 -21.53
N SER A 61 -5.62 -9.16 -22.18
CA SER A 61 -6.90 -8.50 -22.34
C SER A 61 -7.91 -9.52 -22.83
N PRO A 62 -9.11 -9.66 -22.21
CA PRO A 62 -10.21 -10.42 -22.80
C PRO A 62 -10.76 -9.60 -23.97
N ALA A 63 -10.00 -9.56 -25.07
CA ALA A 63 -10.45 -9.10 -26.37
C ALA A 63 -10.37 -10.28 -27.33
N ALA A 64 -11.25 -11.25 -27.12
CA ALA A 64 -11.79 -12.15 -28.14
C ALA A 64 -12.78 -13.08 -27.43
N HIS A 65 -14.06 -12.70 -27.40
CA HIS A 65 -15.24 -13.53 -27.70
C HIS A 65 -16.50 -12.67 -27.58
#